data_AF-A0A0U5GKW3-F1
#
_entry.id   AF-A0A0U5GKW3-F1
#
_cell.length_a   1.000
_cell.length_b   1.000
_cell.length_c   1.000
_cell.angle_alpha   90.00
_cell.angle_beta   90.00
_cell.angle_gamma   90.00
#
_symmetry.space_group_name_H-M   'P 1'
#
loop_
_entity.id
_entity.type
_entity.pdbx_description
1 polymer ?
#
loop_
_entity_poly.entity_id
_entity_poly.type
_entity_poly.pdbx_seq_one_letter_code
_entity_poly.pdbx_strand_id
1 'polypeptide(L)'
;MFECGEAHFQSLLVDLKDTWTDLPAVTSNTQFPFNFTEADIERIKIDNNGAVAGTELVTEVKEKMGDLWPDKGFIEYERYDECEAALHEVRDLILEQLAETDEEKAEYERYGPFE
;
A
#
# COMPACT_ATOMS: atom_id res chain seq x y z
N MET A 1 7.86 -9.41 6.14
CA MET A 1 7.03 -8.26 5.77
C MET A 1 6.12 -8.00 6.97
N PHE A 2 6.09 -6.79 7.50
CA PHE A 2 5.12 -6.49 8.56
C PHE A 2 3.73 -6.48 7.92
N GLU A 3 2.75 -7.11 8.58
CA GLU A 3 1.36 -7.17 8.09
C GLU A 3 0.70 -5.79 8.06
N CYS A 4 1.28 -4.81 8.76
CA CYS A 4 0.82 -3.43 8.78
C CYS A 4 1.98 -2.48 8.45
N GLY A 5 1.75 -1.61 7.47
CA GLY A 5 2.60 -0.45 7.18
C GLY A 5 2.30 0.75 8.08
N GLU A 6 3.07 1.82 7.94
CA GLU A 6 2.91 3.06 8.74
C GLU A 6 1.49 3.63 8.70
N ALA A 7 0.88 3.72 7.52
CA ALA A 7 -0.47 4.25 7.35
C ALA A 7 -1.52 3.49 8.18
N HIS A 8 -1.42 2.17 8.24
CA HIS A 8 -2.29 1.32 9.06
C HIS A 8 -2.12 1.60 10.56
N PHE A 9 -0.87 1.77 11.02
CA PHE A 9 -0.59 2.13 12.42
C PHE A 9 -1.08 3.54 12.78
N GLN A 10 -0.92 4.51 11.86
CA GLN A 10 -1.43 5.86 12.07
C GLN A 10 -2.96 5.85 12.17
N SER A 11 -3.65 5.10 11.30
CA SER A 11 -5.11 4.95 11.40
C SER A 11 -5.53 4.28 12.71
N LEU A 12 -4.85 3.20 13.11
CA LEU A 12 -5.12 2.53 14.38
C LEU A 12 -4.95 3.46 15.59
N LEU A 13 -3.95 4.35 15.56
CA LEU A 13 -3.75 5.35 16.61
C LEU A 13 -4.87 6.40 16.66
N VAL A 14 -5.41 6.79 15.50
CA VAL A 14 -6.59 7.68 15.44
C VAL A 14 -7.80 6.97 16.04
N ASP A 15 -8.08 5.73 15.63
CA ASP A 15 -9.21 4.95 16.14
C ASP A 15 -9.09 4.66 17.64
N LEU A 16 -7.86 4.48 18.13
CA LEU A 16 -7.57 4.27 19.55
C LEU A 16 -7.97 5.49 20.40
N LYS A 17 -7.92 6.71 19.85
CA LYS A 17 -8.33 7.92 20.56
C LYS A 17 -9.80 7.84 20.99
N ASP A 18 -10.66 7.26 20.15
CA ASP A 18 -12.10 7.16 20.40
C ASP A 18 -12.44 6.10 21.47
N THR A 19 -11.57 5.10 21.63
CA THR A 19 -11.74 4.00 22.60
C THR A 19 -10.80 4.11 23.81
N TRP A 20 -10.03 5.19 23.90
CA TRP A 20 -8.97 5.35 24.91
C TRP A 20 -9.48 5.22 26.34
N THR A 21 -10.65 5.79 26.64
CA THR A 21 -11.25 5.75 27.99
C THR A 21 -11.76 4.38 28.39
N ASP A 22 -11.93 3.46 27.44
CA ASP A 22 -12.46 2.12 27.68
C ASP A 22 -11.34 1.12 28.05
N LEU A 23 -10.07 1.53 27.92
CA LEU A 23 -8.93 0.68 28.21
C LEU A 23 -8.78 0.45 29.73
N PRO A 24 -8.61 -0.80 30.20
CA PRO A 24 -8.53 -1.13 31.64
C PRO A 24 -7.41 -0.42 32.41
N ALA A 25 -6.33 -0.04 31.71
CA ALA A 25 -5.16 0.62 32.29
C ALA A 25 -5.30 2.16 32.31
N VAL A 26 -6.30 2.72 31.65
CA VAL A 26 -6.54 4.17 31.57
C VAL A 26 -7.37 4.57 32.78
N THR A 27 -6.72 5.30 33.70
CA THR A 27 -7.43 5.97 34.79
C THR A 27 -8.04 7.28 34.29
N SER A 28 -9.03 7.83 35.00
CA SER A 28 -9.70 9.09 34.62
C SER A 28 -8.77 10.30 34.39
N ASN A 29 -7.53 10.23 34.89
CA ASN A 29 -6.54 11.30 34.75
C ASN A 29 -5.56 11.08 33.59
N THR A 30 -5.60 9.92 32.93
CA THR A 30 -4.68 9.61 31.83
C THR A 30 -5.29 10.07 30.52
N GLN A 31 -4.89 11.26 30.06
CA GLN A 31 -5.29 11.78 28.76
C GLN A 31 -4.62 10.99 27.62
N PHE A 32 -5.26 10.98 26.46
CA PHE A 32 -4.67 10.41 25.25
C PHE A 32 -3.41 11.22 24.86
N PRO A 33 -2.28 10.56 24.53
CA PRO A 33 -0.98 11.23 24.42
C PRO A 33 -0.78 12.03 23.13
N PHE A 34 -1.63 11.85 22.11
CA PHE A 34 -1.51 12.53 20.82
C PHE A 34 -2.64 13.52 20.58
N ASN A 35 -2.34 14.59 19.86
CA ASN A 35 -3.35 15.53 19.38
C ASN A 35 -3.32 15.48 17.85
N PHE A 36 -4.46 15.13 17.27
CA PHE A 36 -4.66 15.15 15.82
C PHE A 36 -5.59 16.31 15.47
N THR A 37 -5.20 17.10 14.48
CA THR A 37 -6.10 18.04 13.81
C THR A 37 -7.04 17.29 12.88
N GLU A 38 -8.14 17.93 12.45
CA GLU A 38 -9.04 17.33 11.46
C GLU A 38 -8.30 17.01 10.16
N ALA A 39 -7.40 17.89 9.73
CA ALA A 39 -6.56 17.69 8.55
C ALA A 39 -5.61 16.48 8.71
N ASP A 40 -5.07 16.24 9.92
CA ASP A 40 -4.25 15.05 10.18
C ASP A 40 -5.09 13.77 10.04
N ILE A 41 -6.32 13.77 10.58
CA ILE A 41 -7.22 12.63 10.52
C ILE A 41 -7.62 12.33 9.08
N GLU A 42 -7.95 13.35 8.29
CA GLU A 42 -8.30 13.21 6.89
C GLU A 42 -7.13 12.64 6.07
N ARG A 43 -5.93 13.20 6.24
CA ARG A 43 -4.72 12.69 5.58
C ARG A 43 -4.45 11.22 5.97
N ILE A 44 -4.50 10.88 7.25
CA ILE A 44 -4.27 9.51 7.73
C ILE A 44 -5.26 8.52 7.11
N LYS A 45 -6.54 8.92 6.98
CA LYS A 45 -7.57 8.10 6.34
C LYS A 45 -7.28 7.88 4.85
N ILE A 46 -6.89 8.94 4.13
CA ILE A 46 -6.51 8.84 2.71
C ILE A 46 -5.31 7.90 2.55
N ASP A 47 -4.26 8.08 3.36
CA ASP A 47 -3.06 7.26 3.32
C ASP A 47 -3.37 5.78 3.62
N ASN A 48 -4.22 5.51 4.63
CA ASN A 48 -4.64 4.14 4.95
C ASN A 48 -5.45 3.51 3.81
N ASN A 49 -6.42 4.24 3.25
CA ASN A 49 -7.21 3.75 2.11
C ASN A 49 -6.30 3.42 0.91
N GLY A 50 -5.31 4.27 0.62
CA GLY A 50 -4.32 4.03 -0.42
C GLY A 50 -3.45 2.79 -0.13
N ALA A 51 -3.04 2.60 1.12
CA ALA A 51 -2.28 1.42 1.53
C ALA A 51 -3.09 0.12 1.38
N VAL A 52 -4.35 0.12 1.80
CA VAL A 52 -5.28 -1.02 1.62
C VAL A 52 -5.47 -1.33 0.14
N ALA A 53 -5.85 -0.33 -0.67
CA ALA A 53 -6.04 -0.50 -2.10
C ALA A 53 -4.77 -1.00 -2.80
N GLY A 54 -3.60 -0.49 -2.41
CA GLY A 54 -2.31 -0.96 -2.92
C GLY A 54 -2.03 -2.42 -2.57
N THR A 55 -2.38 -2.87 -1.35
CA THR A 55 -2.20 -4.30 -0.96
C THR A 55 -3.17 -5.23 -1.69
N GLU A 56 -4.41 -4.80 -1.92
CA GLU A 56 -5.39 -5.54 -2.72
C GLU A 56 -4.90 -5.66 -4.16
N LEU A 57 -4.47 -4.56 -4.77
CA LEU A 57 -3.90 -4.53 -6.12
C LEU A 57 -2.71 -5.50 -6.25
N VAL A 58 -1.73 -5.44 -5.34
CA VAL A 58 -0.58 -6.35 -5.38
C VAL A 58 -1.00 -7.82 -5.22
N THR A 59 -2.06 -8.09 -4.47
CA THR A 59 -2.61 -9.44 -4.34
C THR A 59 -3.19 -9.92 -5.67
N GLU A 60 -3.98 -9.08 -6.35
CA GLU A 60 -4.52 -9.39 -7.68
C GLU A 60 -3.42 -9.59 -8.72
N VAL A 61 -2.38 -8.76 -8.70
CA VAL A 61 -1.19 -8.90 -9.54
C VAL A 61 -0.53 -10.26 -9.33
N LYS A 62 -0.32 -10.64 -8.06
CA LYS A 62 0.28 -11.92 -7.70
C LYS A 62 -0.55 -13.09 -8.21
N GLU A 63 -1.88 -13.03 -8.06
CA GLU A 63 -2.80 -14.04 -8.58
C GLU A 63 -2.74 -14.14 -10.11
N LYS A 64 -2.71 -13.00 -10.80
CA LYS A 64 -2.62 -12.94 -12.27
C LYS A 64 -1.29 -13.50 -12.79
N MET A 65 -0.18 -13.22 -12.13
CA MET A 65 1.14 -13.71 -12.53
C MET A 65 1.38 -15.19 -12.20
N GLY A 66 0.67 -15.73 -11.19
CA GLY A 66 0.80 -17.13 -10.78
C GLY A 66 2.25 -17.51 -10.50
N ASP A 67 2.74 -18.56 -11.19
CA ASP A 67 4.10 -19.08 -11.01
C ASP A 67 5.20 -18.12 -11.51
N LEU A 68 4.86 -17.06 -12.25
CA LEU A 68 5.81 -16.03 -12.69
C LEU A 68 5.97 -14.91 -11.66
N TRP A 69 5.17 -14.89 -10.59
CA TRP A 69 5.36 -13.92 -9.51
C TRP A 69 6.73 -14.15 -8.84
N PRO A 70 7.63 -13.14 -8.82
CA PRO A 70 8.95 -13.28 -8.22
C PRO A 70 8.85 -13.23 -6.70
N ASP A 71 8.46 -14.35 -6.06
CA ASP A 71 8.31 -14.40 -4.61
C ASP A 71 9.63 -14.02 -3.92
N LYS A 72 9.56 -13.00 -3.06
CA LYS A 72 10.73 -12.39 -2.38
C LYS A 72 11.80 -11.86 -3.35
N GLY A 73 11.43 -11.55 -4.59
CA GLY A 73 12.34 -11.01 -5.61
C GLY A 73 13.19 -12.06 -6.32
N PHE A 74 12.84 -13.35 -6.24
CA PHE A 74 13.58 -14.42 -6.93
C PHE A 74 12.73 -15.07 -8.02
N ILE A 75 13.38 -15.37 -9.15
CA ILE A 75 12.85 -16.20 -10.23
C ILE A 75 13.96 -17.11 -10.77
N GLU A 76 13.60 -18.27 -11.30
CA GLU A 76 14.54 -19.14 -12.01
C GLU A 76 15.08 -18.41 -13.25
N TYR A 77 16.37 -18.58 -13.54
CA TYR A 77 17.05 -17.88 -14.64
C TYR A 77 16.35 -18.16 -15.99
N GLU A 78 15.92 -19.40 -16.21
CA GLU A 78 15.24 -19.85 -17.42
C GLU A 78 13.88 -19.17 -17.63
N ARG A 79 13.31 -18.61 -16.55
CA ARG A 79 11.99 -17.95 -16.55
C ARG A 79 12.10 -16.45 -16.35
N TYR A 80 13.32 -15.89 -16.36
CA TYR A 80 13.55 -14.46 -16.15
C TYR A 80 12.84 -13.62 -17.21
N ASP A 81 13.08 -13.91 -18.50
CA ASP A 81 12.48 -13.16 -19.62
C ASP A 81 10.94 -13.24 -19.59
N GLU A 82 10.39 -14.41 -19.23
CA GLU A 82 8.93 -14.60 -19.10
C GLU A 82 8.35 -13.81 -17.92
N CYS A 83 9.08 -13.77 -16.79
CA CYS A 83 8.71 -13.00 -15.61
C CYS A 83 8.76 -11.49 -15.87
N GLU A 84 9.83 -11.02 -16.54
CA GLU A 84 9.98 -9.62 -16.94
C GLU A 84 8.83 -9.20 -17.87
N ALA A 85 8.53 -9.99 -18.92
CA ALA A 85 7.41 -9.72 -19.81
C ALA A 85 6.07 -9.65 -19.06
N ALA A 86 5.81 -10.58 -18.15
CA ALA A 86 4.59 -10.57 -17.34
C ALA A 86 4.52 -9.35 -16.41
N LEU A 87 5.64 -8.92 -15.82
CA LEU A 87 5.71 -7.70 -15.01
C LEU A 87 5.39 -6.45 -15.84
N HIS A 88 5.88 -6.36 -17.08
CA HIS A 88 5.55 -5.27 -18.00
C HIS A 88 4.06 -5.25 -18.35
N GLU A 89 3.49 -6.39 -18.74
CA GLU A 89 2.06 -6.48 -19.07
C GLU A 89 1.15 -6.07 -17.90
N VAL A 90 1.53 -6.46 -16.67
CA VAL A 90 0.77 -6.09 -15.48
C VAL A 90 0.94 -4.62 -15.15
N ARG A 91 2.16 -4.06 -15.24
CA ARG A 91 2.41 -2.63 -15.05
C ARG A 91 1.54 -1.82 -16.02
N ASP A 92 1.56 -2.16 -17.30
CA ASP A 92 0.84 -1.41 -18.33
C ASP A 92 -0.68 -1.46 -18.07
N LEU A 93 -1.21 -2.60 -17.62
CA LEU A 93 -2.61 -2.73 -17.20
C LEU A 93 -2.93 -1.85 -15.98
N ILE A 94 -2.05 -1.78 -14.98
CA ILE A 94 -2.22 -0.93 -13.79
C ILE A 94 -2.24 0.54 -14.21
N LEU A 95 -1.33 0.95 -15.10
CA LEU A 95 -1.26 2.33 -15.57
C LEU A 95 -2.50 2.70 -16.39
N GLU A 96 -3.02 1.80 -17.22
CA GLU A 96 -4.27 2.03 -17.94
C GLU A 96 -5.48 2.21 -17.00
N GLN A 97 -5.48 1.57 -15.83
CA GLN A 97 -6.57 1.67 -14.87
C GLN A 97 -6.45 2.85 -13.91
N LEU A 98 -5.24 3.20 -13.50
CA LEU A 98 -4.99 4.13 -12.37
C LEU A 98 -4.39 5.47 -12.77
N ALA A 99 -3.71 5.58 -13.92
CA ALA A 99 -3.21 6.89 -14.36
C ALA A 99 -4.38 7.72 -14.89
N GLU A 100 -4.57 8.92 -14.35
CA GLU A 100 -5.66 9.81 -14.77
C GLU A 100 -5.27 10.62 -16.01
N THR A 101 -3.96 10.76 -16.27
CA THR A 101 -3.41 11.58 -17.36
C THR A 101 -2.26 10.88 -18.10
N ASP A 102 -2.03 11.30 -19.35
CA ASP A 102 -0.88 10.84 -20.13
C ASP A 102 0.45 11.29 -19.48
N GLU A 103 0.46 12.45 -18.82
CA GLU A 103 1.62 12.94 -18.06
C GLU A 103 1.95 12.02 -16.86
N GLU A 104 0.97 11.62 -16.07
CA GLU A 104 1.17 10.69 -14.95
C GLU A 104 1.65 9.33 -15.46
N LYS A 105 1.04 8.82 -16.53
CA LYS A 105 1.47 7.56 -17.15
C LYS A 105 2.93 7.61 -17.57
N ALA A 106 3.33 8.68 -18.26
CA ALA A 106 4.72 8.88 -18.68
C ALA A 106 5.69 9.03 -17.49
N GLU A 107 5.25 9.62 -16.39
CA GLU A 107 6.05 9.71 -15.16
C GLU A 107 6.29 8.33 -14.55
N TYR A 108 5.26 7.48 -14.46
CA TYR A 108 5.41 6.12 -13.95
C TYR A 108 6.30 5.24 -14.85
N GLU A 109 6.17 5.36 -16.17
CA GLU A 109 7.03 4.66 -17.13
C GLU A 109 8.51 5.01 -16.90
N ARG A 110 8.83 6.30 -16.70
CA ARG A 110 10.19 6.79 -16.47
C ARG A 110 10.89 6.19 -15.24
N TYR A 111 10.15 5.84 -14.19
CA TYR A 111 10.71 5.25 -12.97
C TYR A 111 10.69 3.71 -12.98
N GLY A 112 10.31 3.10 -14.11
CA GLY A 112 10.30 1.66 -14.29
C GLY A 112 11.71 1.04 -14.10
N PRO A 113 11.84 -0.08 -13.35
CA PRO A 113 13.13 -0.70 -13.07
C PRO A 113 13.77 -1.47 -14.25
N PHE A 114 13.12 -1.48 -15.43
CA PHE A 114 13.48 -2.31 -16.58
C PHE A 114 13.65 -1.50 -17.89
N GLU A 115 13.99 -0.20 -17.78
CA GLU A 115 14.37 0.65 -18.93
C GLU A 115 15.86 1.02 -18.93
#